data_AF-A0A2U1LHG3-F1
#
_entry.id   AF-A0A2U1LHG3-F1
#
_cell.length_a   1.000
_cell.length_b   1.000
_cell.length_c   1.000
_cell.angle_alpha   90.00
_cell.angle_beta   90.00
_cell.angle_gamma   90.00
#
_symmetry.space_group_name_H-M   'P 1'
#
loop_
_entity.id
_entity.type
_entity.pdbx_description
1 polymer ?
#
loop_
_entity_poly.entity_id
_entity_poly.type
_entity_poly.pdbx_seq_one_letter_code
_entity_poly.pdbx_strand_id
1 'polypeptide(L)'
;MFCLKIKVDDLDTDTLYCDPPFVVAHGGFSGLFPSSSFNAYQLALITSVNDLILWCDVQLTKDKVGICFPDLNLQNSSTIASVFEKAEKTYDVNGVSVKGYFPSDYTLSDLDKVFLTQGIYSRSPYFDNSGNILTVGDVVGNFKPPGLWLNIQHDAFYSQHNLSMRDYVIATSKNATISYISSPEVNFLRSIVRNFSPRTTKLVLRFLDADMIEASPTKMASLVKESDH
;
A
#
# COMPACT_ATOMS: atom_id res chain seq x y z
N MET A 1 -3.32 -12.14 -35.05
CA MET A 1 -3.28 -11.61 -33.67
C MET A 1 -2.48 -10.33 -33.73
N PHE A 2 -3.16 -9.18 -33.72
CA PHE A 2 -2.50 -7.87 -33.78
C PHE A 2 -2.19 -7.43 -32.35
N CYS A 3 -0.91 -7.24 -32.03
CA CYS A 3 -0.46 -6.69 -30.76
C CYS A 3 -0.59 -5.17 -30.88
N LEU A 4 -1.43 -4.56 -30.05
CA LEU A 4 -1.61 -3.10 -30.04
C LEU A 4 -0.39 -2.51 -29.32
N LYS A 5 0.59 -1.99 -30.07
CA LYS A 5 1.65 -1.15 -29.50
C LYS A 5 1.01 0.18 -29.08
N ILE A 6 0.77 0.36 -27.79
CA ILE A 6 0.46 1.70 -27.26
C ILE A 6 1.76 2.48 -27.27
N LYS A 7 1.88 3.44 -28.20
CA LYS A 7 2.99 4.39 -28.25
C LYS A 7 2.59 5.62 -27.43
N VAL A 8 3.13 5.74 -26.22
CA VAL A 8 3.14 7.00 -25.45
C VAL A 8 4.55 7.54 -25.52
N ASP A 9 4.68 8.73 -26.13
CA ASP A 9 5.88 9.59 -26.17
C ASP A 9 7.23 8.88 -26.35
N ASP A 10 7.56 8.61 -27.62
CA ASP A 10 8.89 8.27 -28.19
C ASP A 10 9.87 7.35 -27.43
N LEU A 11 9.41 6.65 -26.41
CA LEU A 11 10.11 5.56 -25.75
C LEU A 11 9.42 4.25 -26.12
N ASP A 12 10.03 3.51 -27.05
CA ASP A 12 9.66 2.13 -27.37
C ASP A 12 9.98 1.27 -26.13
N THR A 13 9.01 1.17 -25.22
CA THR A 13 9.08 0.21 -24.12
C THR A 13 8.61 -1.13 -24.67
N ASP A 14 9.57 -1.99 -25.00
CA ASP A 14 9.33 -3.40 -25.24
C ASP A 14 8.72 -4.01 -23.98
N THR A 15 7.39 -4.04 -23.92
CA THR A 15 6.68 -5.03 -23.10
C THR A 15 7.05 -6.38 -23.69
N LEU A 16 8.04 -7.05 -23.08
CA LEU A 16 8.62 -8.30 -23.55
C LEU A 16 7.66 -9.51 -23.52
N TYR A 17 6.35 -9.28 -23.39
CA TYR A 17 5.26 -10.23 -23.66
C TYR A 17 4.02 -9.44 -24.09
N CYS A 18 3.30 -9.90 -25.13
CA CYS A 18 2.05 -9.30 -25.66
C CYS A 18 0.83 -9.51 -24.73
N ASP A 19 1.03 -9.40 -23.42
CA ASP A 19 -0.07 -9.41 -22.45
C ASP A 19 -0.68 -8.01 -22.38
N PRO A 20 -2.02 -7.88 -22.33
CA PRO A 20 -2.66 -6.58 -22.16
C PRO A 20 -2.23 -5.93 -20.83
N PRO A 21 -2.11 -4.60 -20.77
CA PRO A 21 -1.86 -3.91 -19.51
C PRO A 21 -3.03 -4.17 -18.54
N PHE A 22 -2.71 -4.31 -17.25
CA PHE A 22 -3.70 -4.43 -16.19
C PHE A 22 -3.88 -3.10 -15.44
N VAL A 23 -5.03 -2.93 -14.80
CA VAL A 23 -5.35 -1.71 -14.03
C VAL A 23 -5.17 -1.98 -12.54
N VAL A 24 -4.49 -1.07 -11.85
CA VAL A 24 -4.31 -1.11 -10.39
C VAL A 24 -4.90 0.16 -9.77
N ALA A 25 -5.81 0.00 -8.81
CA ALA A 25 -6.37 1.13 -8.07
C ALA A 25 -5.59 1.37 -6.77
N HIS A 26 -4.63 2.30 -6.82
CA HIS A 26 -3.79 2.71 -5.68
C HIS A 26 -4.63 3.40 -4.59
N GLY A 27 -5.00 2.64 -3.55
CA GLY A 27 -5.94 3.10 -2.53
C GLY A 27 -7.36 3.34 -3.05
N GLY A 28 -7.76 2.65 -4.12
CA GLY A 28 -9.07 2.84 -4.76
C GLY A 28 -9.11 4.07 -5.69
N PHE A 29 -10.29 4.68 -5.84
CA PHE A 29 -10.49 5.93 -6.56
C PHE A 29 -10.03 7.14 -5.70
N SER A 30 -8.75 7.15 -5.34
CA SER A 30 -8.17 8.09 -4.35
C SER A 30 -8.07 9.54 -4.85
N GLY A 31 -8.30 9.78 -6.15
CA GLY A 31 -8.42 11.11 -6.74
C GLY A 31 -9.67 11.88 -6.30
N LEU A 32 -10.73 11.16 -5.87
CA LEU A 32 -11.98 11.76 -5.42
C LEU A 32 -12.21 11.59 -3.90
N PHE A 33 -11.81 10.44 -3.35
CA PHE A 33 -12.03 10.09 -1.95
C PHE A 33 -10.71 9.92 -1.20
N PRO A 34 -10.71 10.07 0.14
CA PRO A 34 -9.57 9.67 0.96
C PRO A 34 -9.08 8.27 0.58
N SER A 35 -7.76 8.13 0.42
CA SER A 35 -7.13 6.90 -0.02
C SER A 35 -7.50 5.73 0.90
N SER A 36 -7.71 4.55 0.32
CA SER A 36 -8.07 3.32 1.01
C SER A 36 -9.39 3.37 1.81
N SER A 37 -10.23 4.38 1.55
CA SER A 37 -11.58 4.44 2.11
C SER A 37 -12.53 3.44 1.44
N PHE A 38 -13.62 3.14 2.12
CA PHE A 38 -14.67 2.29 1.57
C PHE A 38 -15.18 2.81 0.22
N ASN A 39 -15.47 4.11 0.13
CA ASN A 39 -15.98 4.74 -1.09
C ASN A 39 -14.93 4.73 -2.22
N ALA A 40 -13.65 4.91 -1.89
CA ALA A 40 -12.57 4.82 -2.88
C ALA A 40 -12.53 3.42 -3.52
N TYR A 41 -12.52 2.36 -2.71
CA TYR A 41 -12.49 0.99 -3.23
C TYR A 41 -13.78 0.62 -3.95
N GLN A 42 -14.94 0.96 -3.38
CA GLN A 42 -16.24 0.66 -3.97
C GLN A 42 -16.41 1.33 -5.33
N LEU A 43 -16.05 2.62 -5.45
CA LEU A 43 -16.16 3.32 -6.73
C LEU A 43 -15.21 2.70 -7.77
N ALA A 44 -13.96 2.42 -7.38
CA ALA A 44 -13.00 1.81 -8.28
C ALA A 44 -13.52 0.48 -8.89
N LEU A 45 -14.15 -0.38 -8.09
CA LEU A 45 -14.71 -1.63 -8.58
C LEU A 45 -15.90 -1.46 -9.51
N ILE A 46 -16.75 -0.45 -9.26
CA ILE A 46 -17.95 -0.21 -10.09
C ILE A 46 -17.57 0.43 -11.43
N THR A 47 -16.52 1.25 -11.47
CA THR A 47 -16.19 2.05 -12.66
C THR A 47 -15.02 1.51 -13.49
N SER A 48 -14.30 0.51 -13.01
CA SER A 48 -13.10 -0.01 -13.68
C SER A 48 -13.36 -1.29 -14.48
N VAL A 49 -12.28 -1.87 -15.01
CA VAL A 49 -12.25 -3.14 -15.74
C VAL A 49 -12.45 -4.35 -14.82
N ASN A 50 -12.90 -5.47 -15.38
CA ASN A 50 -13.27 -6.68 -14.64
C ASN A 50 -12.09 -7.36 -13.91
N ASP A 51 -10.86 -7.12 -14.33
CA ASP A 51 -9.62 -7.66 -13.78
C ASP A 51 -8.87 -6.64 -12.90
N LEU A 52 -9.59 -5.62 -12.39
CA LEU A 52 -9.03 -4.63 -11.48
C LEU A 52 -8.31 -5.28 -10.29
N ILE A 53 -7.12 -4.79 -10.02
CA ILE A 53 -6.36 -5.08 -8.81
C ILE A 53 -6.55 -3.93 -7.82
N LEU A 54 -7.03 -4.23 -6.62
CA LEU A 54 -7.03 -3.26 -5.52
C LEU A 54 -5.68 -3.25 -4.83
N TRP A 55 -5.15 -2.06 -4.59
CA TRP A 55 -3.90 -1.86 -3.86
C TRP A 55 -4.17 -1.40 -2.43
N CYS A 56 -3.48 -2.03 -1.48
CA CYS A 56 -3.49 -1.70 -0.08
C CYS A 56 -2.06 -1.50 0.41
N ASP A 57 -1.75 -0.29 0.87
CA ASP A 57 -0.55 -0.01 1.66
C ASP A 57 -0.78 -0.53 3.07
N VAL A 58 -0.08 -1.61 3.42
CA VAL A 58 -0.34 -2.32 4.68
C VAL A 58 0.47 -1.69 5.80
N GLN A 59 -0.23 -1.30 6.86
CA GLN A 59 0.35 -0.90 8.14
C GLN A 59 -0.11 -1.85 9.24
N LEU A 60 0.70 -2.10 10.27
CA LEU A 60 0.33 -2.95 11.40
C LEU A 60 0.02 -2.14 12.65
N THR A 61 -1.14 -2.40 13.21
CA THR A 61 -1.54 -1.93 14.54
C THR A 61 -0.77 -2.67 15.64
N LYS A 62 -0.80 -2.11 16.85
CA LYS A 62 -0.18 -2.68 18.06
C LYS A 62 -0.63 -4.11 18.35
N ASP A 63 -1.90 -4.43 18.06
CA ASP A 63 -2.51 -5.74 18.22
C ASP A 63 -2.41 -6.62 16.97
N LYS A 64 -1.47 -6.29 16.07
CA LYS A 64 -1.06 -7.10 14.89
C LYS A 64 -2.13 -7.19 13.79
N VAL A 65 -3.10 -6.28 13.77
CA VAL A 65 -4.07 -6.19 12.69
C VAL A 65 -3.52 -5.29 11.58
N GLY A 66 -3.60 -5.76 10.33
CA GLY A 66 -3.17 -4.96 9.18
C GLY A 66 -4.30 -4.09 8.64
N ILE A 67 -4.00 -2.79 8.55
CA ILE A 67 -4.87 -1.75 7.99
C ILE A 67 -4.36 -1.32 6.61
N CYS A 68 -5.27 -0.86 5.76
CA CYS A 68 -4.94 -0.20 4.50
C CYS A 68 -4.81 1.29 4.75
N PHE A 69 -3.58 1.80 4.76
CA PHE A 69 -3.28 3.20 5.04
C PHE A 69 -2.00 3.64 4.30
N PRO A 70 -2.05 4.76 3.55
CA PRO A 70 -0.98 5.13 2.60
C PRO A 70 0.36 5.48 3.25
N ASP A 71 0.35 6.01 4.47
CA ASP A 71 1.52 6.57 5.14
C ASP A 71 1.83 5.86 6.47
N LEU A 72 3.12 5.77 6.84
CA LEU A 72 3.49 5.32 8.19
C LEU A 72 3.04 6.32 9.28
N ASN A 73 3.00 7.61 8.94
CA ASN A 73 2.51 8.65 9.84
C ASN A 73 1.01 8.86 9.62
N LEU A 74 0.20 8.39 10.56
CA LEU A 74 -1.25 8.40 10.45
C LEU A 74 -1.83 9.82 10.31
N GLN A 75 -1.13 10.88 10.75
CA GLN A 75 -1.64 12.25 10.60
C GLN A 75 -1.67 12.76 9.16
N ASN A 76 -0.97 12.10 8.22
CA ASN A 76 -0.91 12.55 6.84
C ASN A 76 -2.24 12.38 6.11
N SER A 77 -3.03 11.36 6.47
CA SER A 77 -4.28 11.01 5.79
C SER A 77 -5.41 10.67 6.78
N SER A 78 -5.37 11.21 8.00
CA SER A 78 -6.43 11.00 8.99
C SER A 78 -6.56 12.10 10.04
N THR A 79 -7.64 12.03 10.83
CA THR A 79 -7.92 12.90 11.97
C THR A 79 -7.15 12.56 13.24
N ILE A 80 -6.18 11.64 13.21
CA ILE A 80 -5.57 11.11 14.44
C ILE A 80 -4.99 12.20 15.36
N ALA A 81 -4.46 13.28 14.79
CA ALA A 81 -3.85 14.37 15.55
C ALA A 81 -4.85 15.18 16.39
N SER A 82 -6.11 15.27 15.96
CA SER A 82 -7.18 15.89 16.75
C SER A 82 -7.81 14.91 17.75
N VAL A 83 -7.76 13.61 17.44
CA VAL A 83 -8.33 12.56 18.28
C VAL A 83 -7.42 12.19 19.46
N PHE A 84 -6.10 12.27 19.26
CA PHE A 84 -5.07 11.96 20.25
C PHE A 84 -4.10 13.14 20.42
N GLU A 85 -4.62 14.28 20.85
CA GLU A 85 -3.82 15.49 21.00
C GLU A 85 -2.52 15.27 21.80
N LYS A 86 -1.40 15.75 21.26
CA LYS A 86 -0.06 15.70 21.89
C LYS A 86 0.45 14.28 22.18
N ALA A 87 -0.06 13.27 21.47
CA ALA A 87 0.40 11.88 21.60
C ALA A 87 1.45 11.47 20.55
N GLU A 88 1.99 12.43 19.80
CA GLU A 88 3.07 12.17 18.84
C GLU A 88 4.27 11.49 19.52
N LYS A 89 4.85 10.52 18.82
CA LYS A 89 6.12 9.91 19.19
C LYS A 89 7.17 10.19 18.14
N THR A 90 8.41 9.93 18.51
CA THR A 90 9.55 10.01 17.59
C THR A 90 10.18 8.63 17.50
N TYR A 91 10.30 8.11 16.28
CA TYR A 91 10.96 6.84 15.99
C TYR A 91 12.01 6.99 14.90
N ASP A 92 12.98 6.09 14.90
CA ASP A 92 13.90 5.92 13.78
C ASP A 92 13.20 5.10 12.70
N VAL A 93 13.08 5.68 11.51
CA VAL A 93 12.54 5.00 10.33
C VAL A 93 13.64 5.05 9.28
N ASN A 94 14.31 3.91 9.07
CA ASN A 94 15.42 3.77 8.13
C ASN A 94 16.55 4.79 8.36
N GLY A 95 16.93 5.04 9.62
CA GLY A 95 17.99 5.98 10.00
C GLY A 95 17.55 7.45 10.06
N VAL A 96 16.27 7.74 9.81
CA VAL A 96 15.70 9.08 9.89
C VAL A 96 14.79 9.18 11.12
N SER A 97 15.02 10.20 11.94
CA SER A 97 14.17 10.50 13.08
C SER A 97 12.85 11.13 12.59
N VAL A 98 11.76 10.37 12.67
CA VAL A 98 10.42 10.78 12.23
C VAL A 98 9.54 10.99 13.44
N LYS A 99 8.88 12.16 13.50
CA LYS A 99 7.90 12.49 14.54
C LYS A 99 6.48 12.39 13.97
N GLY A 100 5.58 11.70 14.68
CA GLY A 100 4.21 11.52 14.22
C GLY A 100 3.40 10.52 15.04
N TYR A 101 2.33 10.02 14.43
CA TYR A 101 1.41 9.03 14.99
C TYR A 101 1.58 7.71 14.26
N PHE A 102 2.07 6.68 14.94
CA PHE A 102 2.45 5.42 14.30
C PHE A 102 1.41 4.33 14.54
N PRO A 103 1.02 3.56 13.51
CA PRO A 103 0.07 2.45 13.64
C PRO A 103 0.43 1.48 14.77
N SER A 104 1.72 1.21 14.97
CA SER A 104 2.24 0.30 16.01
C SER A 104 1.97 0.76 17.44
N ASP A 105 1.54 2.01 17.66
CA ASP A 105 1.20 2.55 18.98
C ASP A 105 -0.26 2.33 19.39
N TYR A 106 -1.13 2.03 18.44
CA TYR A 106 -2.58 1.99 18.60
C TYR A 106 -3.11 0.59 18.31
N THR A 107 -4.06 0.11 19.11
CA THR A 107 -4.85 -1.07 18.73
C THR A 107 -5.84 -0.72 17.63
N LEU A 108 -6.39 -1.70 16.93
CA LEU A 108 -7.45 -1.42 15.95
C LEU A 108 -8.62 -0.65 16.59
N SER A 109 -9.03 -1.03 17.81
CA SER A 109 -10.14 -0.38 18.51
C SER A 109 -9.83 1.08 18.89
N ASP A 110 -8.58 1.42 19.17
CA ASP A 110 -8.18 2.81 19.39
C ASP A 110 -8.41 3.68 18.13
N LEU A 111 -8.30 3.06 16.94
CA LEU A 111 -8.46 3.71 15.64
C LEU A 111 -9.92 3.81 15.18
N ASP A 112 -10.90 3.20 15.86
CA ASP A 112 -12.33 3.27 15.50
C ASP A 112 -12.89 4.70 15.48
N LYS A 113 -12.26 5.61 16.23
CA LYS A 113 -12.59 7.04 16.32
C LYS A 113 -11.75 7.93 15.40
N VAL A 114 -10.89 7.33 14.56
CA VAL A 114 -10.02 8.04 13.62
C VAL A 114 -10.60 7.92 12.22
N PHE A 115 -10.87 9.06 11.59
CA PHE A 115 -11.44 9.13 10.25
C PHE A 115 -10.38 9.48 9.22
N LEU A 116 -10.55 8.95 8.01
CA LEU A 116 -9.69 9.23 6.86
C LEU A 116 -9.91 10.66 6.35
N THR A 117 -8.82 11.27 5.89
CA THR A 117 -8.80 12.58 5.21
C THR A 117 -7.94 12.49 3.96
N GLN A 118 -8.09 13.43 3.02
CA GLN A 118 -7.19 13.55 1.90
C GLN A 118 -5.76 13.88 2.37
N GLY A 119 -4.78 13.08 1.94
CA GLY A 119 -3.35 13.39 2.15
C GLY A 119 -2.75 14.34 1.11
N ILE A 120 -3.50 14.65 0.05
CA ILE A 120 -3.09 15.62 -0.99
C ILE A 120 -3.98 16.85 -0.89
N TYR A 121 -3.44 17.93 -0.34
CA TYR A 121 -4.17 19.16 -0.03
C TYR A 121 -4.72 19.92 -1.26
N SER A 122 -4.26 19.59 -2.47
CA SER A 122 -4.83 20.13 -3.70
C SER A 122 -6.15 19.45 -4.10
N ARG A 123 -6.48 18.28 -3.54
CA ARG A 123 -7.74 17.56 -3.77
C ARG A 123 -8.86 18.14 -2.90
N SER A 124 -10.10 17.97 -3.33
CA SER A 124 -11.27 18.44 -2.60
C SER A 124 -11.42 17.70 -1.26
N PRO A 125 -11.54 18.41 -0.12
CA PRO A 125 -11.74 17.79 1.19
C PRO A 125 -13.21 17.38 1.45
N TYR A 126 -14.09 17.44 0.42
CA TYR A 126 -15.53 17.25 0.57
C TYR A 126 -15.93 15.90 1.20
N PHE A 127 -15.09 14.87 1.04
CA PHE A 127 -15.33 13.53 1.55
C PHE A 127 -14.51 13.18 2.80
N ASP A 128 -13.76 14.14 3.34
CA ASP A 128 -12.95 13.94 4.55
C ASP A 128 -13.82 13.69 5.79
N ASN A 129 -13.21 13.12 6.84
CA ASN A 129 -13.80 12.95 8.17
C ASN A 129 -15.06 12.07 8.21
N SER A 130 -15.24 11.21 7.20
CA SER A 130 -16.46 10.38 7.05
C SER A 130 -16.21 8.88 6.97
N GLY A 131 -15.00 8.46 6.58
CA GLY A 131 -14.64 7.05 6.40
C GLY A 131 -13.71 6.54 7.50
N ASN A 132 -13.98 5.34 8.01
CA ASN A 132 -13.08 4.64 8.93
C ASN A 132 -11.86 4.07 8.17
N ILE A 133 -10.78 3.85 8.90
CA ILE A 133 -9.64 3.05 8.43
C ILE A 133 -10.12 1.61 8.24
N LEU A 134 -9.88 1.03 7.06
CA LEU A 134 -10.24 -0.35 6.75
C LEU A 134 -9.10 -1.31 7.07
N THR A 135 -9.42 -2.49 7.59
CA THR A 135 -8.47 -3.61 7.65
C THR A 135 -8.31 -4.26 6.27
N VAL A 136 -7.22 -4.99 6.04
CA VAL A 136 -7.10 -5.83 4.83
C VAL A 136 -8.24 -6.86 4.80
N GLY A 137 -8.67 -7.35 5.97
CA GLY A 137 -9.82 -8.25 6.10
C GLY A 137 -11.13 -7.61 5.60
N ASP A 138 -11.37 -6.34 5.95
CA ASP A 138 -12.53 -5.59 5.45
C ASP A 138 -12.46 -5.42 3.93
N VAL A 139 -11.27 -5.13 3.38
CA VAL A 139 -11.09 -5.01 1.93
C VAL A 139 -11.42 -6.32 1.23
N VAL A 140 -10.91 -7.44 1.73
CA VAL A 140 -11.20 -8.77 1.16
C VAL A 140 -12.67 -9.14 1.32
N GLY A 141 -13.25 -8.91 2.51
CA GLY A 141 -14.60 -9.35 2.85
C GLY A 141 -15.70 -8.53 2.18
N ASN A 142 -15.58 -7.20 2.18
CA ASN A 142 -16.61 -6.31 1.65
C ASN A 142 -16.57 -6.23 0.13
N PHE A 143 -15.38 -6.26 -0.47
CA PHE A 143 -15.23 -5.98 -1.90
C PHE A 143 -14.97 -7.22 -2.75
N LYS A 144 -14.34 -8.26 -2.18
CA LYS A 144 -13.95 -9.48 -2.90
C LYS A 144 -13.29 -9.16 -4.25
N PRO A 145 -12.20 -8.36 -4.25
CA PRO A 145 -11.66 -7.83 -5.49
C PRO A 145 -11.12 -8.95 -6.38
N PRO A 146 -11.16 -8.80 -7.73
CA PRO A 146 -10.57 -9.76 -8.66
C PRO A 146 -9.08 -10.03 -8.40
N GLY A 147 -8.35 -8.99 -8.02
CA GLY A 147 -6.97 -9.09 -7.55
C GLY A 147 -6.69 -8.18 -6.36
N LEU A 148 -5.78 -8.61 -5.50
CA LEU A 148 -5.31 -7.84 -4.35
C LEU A 148 -3.79 -7.67 -4.42
N TRP A 149 -3.34 -6.43 -4.24
CA TRP A 149 -1.95 -6.06 -4.11
C TRP A 149 -1.70 -5.55 -2.69
N LEU A 150 -0.77 -6.20 -1.98
CA LEU A 150 -0.31 -5.74 -0.67
C LEU A 150 1.05 -5.08 -0.79
N ASN A 151 1.15 -3.81 -0.40
CA ASN A 151 2.42 -3.09 -0.37
C ASN A 151 2.95 -2.97 1.06
N ILE A 152 4.12 -3.54 1.30
CA ILE A 152 4.78 -3.59 2.60
C ILE A 152 5.96 -2.61 2.58
N GLN A 153 5.76 -1.42 3.11
CA GLN A 153 6.73 -0.32 2.98
C GLN A 153 7.82 -0.32 4.06
N HIS A 154 7.55 -0.86 5.25
CA HIS A 154 8.37 -0.64 6.47
C HIS A 154 8.55 -1.90 7.34
N ASP A 155 8.92 -3.05 6.78
CA ASP A 155 9.12 -4.31 7.53
C ASP A 155 10.19 -4.18 8.64
N ALA A 156 11.29 -3.48 8.37
CA ALA A 156 12.34 -3.23 9.35
C ALA A 156 11.83 -2.43 10.55
N PHE A 157 11.01 -1.38 10.32
CA PHE A 157 10.37 -0.62 11.39
C PHE A 157 9.50 -1.54 12.25
N TYR A 158 8.59 -2.29 11.64
CA TYR A 158 7.71 -3.18 12.39
C TYR A 158 8.47 -4.24 13.19
N SER A 159 9.57 -4.77 12.65
CA SER A 159 10.46 -5.71 13.34
C SER A 159 11.07 -5.10 14.61
N GLN A 160 11.47 -3.83 14.59
CA GLN A 160 11.97 -3.12 15.78
C GLN A 160 10.90 -2.96 16.88
N HIS A 161 9.62 -2.99 16.48
CA HIS A 161 8.46 -2.87 17.37
C HIS A 161 7.83 -4.22 17.75
N ASN A 162 8.54 -5.34 17.57
CA ASN A 162 8.05 -6.70 17.84
C ASN A 162 6.80 -7.09 17.03
N LEU A 163 6.64 -6.49 15.84
CA LEU A 163 5.61 -6.80 14.87
C LEU A 163 6.28 -7.44 13.64
N SER A 164 5.55 -8.30 12.92
CA SER A 164 6.11 -9.10 11.82
C SER A 164 5.20 -8.97 10.60
N MET A 165 5.60 -8.17 9.61
CA MET A 165 4.88 -8.07 8.34
C MET A 165 4.91 -9.40 7.60
N ARG A 166 6.02 -10.14 7.71
CA ARG A 166 6.15 -11.50 7.17
C ARG A 166 5.04 -12.41 7.68
N ASP A 167 4.89 -12.53 9.00
CA ASP A 167 3.90 -13.45 9.57
C ASP A 167 2.47 -12.98 9.29
N TYR A 168 2.24 -11.66 9.29
CA TYR A 168 0.97 -11.08 8.89
C TYR A 168 0.58 -11.45 7.46
N VAL A 169 1.48 -11.26 6.50
CA VAL A 169 1.22 -11.54 5.08
C VAL A 169 1.01 -13.04 4.84
N ILE A 170 1.77 -13.91 5.51
CA ILE A 170 1.56 -15.38 5.46
C ILE A 170 0.23 -15.79 6.10
N ALA A 171 -0.18 -15.14 7.19
CA ALA A 171 -1.48 -15.42 7.81
C ALA A 171 -2.63 -14.97 6.90
N THR A 172 -2.50 -13.79 6.29
CA THR A 172 -3.49 -13.20 5.39
C THR A 172 -3.67 -14.06 4.12
N SER A 173 -2.59 -14.60 3.56
CA SER A 173 -2.63 -15.42 2.35
C SER A 173 -3.39 -16.75 2.51
N LYS A 174 -3.65 -17.19 3.75
CA LYS A 174 -4.49 -18.37 4.01
C LYS A 174 -5.98 -18.10 3.78
N ASN A 175 -6.39 -16.84 3.88
CA ASN A 175 -7.80 -16.43 3.83
C ASN A 175 -8.12 -15.52 2.64
N ALA A 176 -7.10 -15.04 1.92
CA ALA A 176 -7.24 -14.12 0.79
C ALA A 176 -6.30 -14.50 -0.36
N THR A 177 -6.79 -14.37 -1.59
CA THR A 177 -5.96 -14.48 -2.79
C THR A 177 -5.18 -13.18 -2.98
N ILE A 178 -3.86 -13.24 -2.76
CA ILE A 178 -2.96 -12.10 -2.95
C ILE A 178 -2.24 -12.27 -4.29
N SER A 179 -2.54 -11.39 -5.25
CA SER A 179 -1.97 -11.42 -6.59
C SER A 179 -0.56 -10.83 -6.62
N TYR A 180 -0.32 -9.80 -5.81
CA TYR A 180 0.95 -9.08 -5.75
C TYR A 180 1.34 -8.73 -4.31
N ILE A 181 2.63 -8.86 -4.01
CA ILE A 181 3.23 -8.32 -2.79
C ILE A 181 4.42 -7.48 -3.19
N SER A 182 4.44 -6.21 -2.80
CA SER A 182 5.58 -5.33 -3.04
C SER A 182 6.24 -4.86 -1.76
N SER A 183 7.51 -4.51 -1.86
CA SER A 183 8.25 -3.85 -0.78
C SER A 183 9.50 -3.15 -1.33
N PRO A 184 9.96 -2.05 -0.72
CA PRO A 184 11.30 -1.52 -0.93
C PRO A 184 12.38 -2.36 -0.25
N GLU A 185 12.02 -3.19 0.73
CA GLU A 185 12.98 -3.91 1.54
C GLU A 185 13.27 -5.29 0.92
N VAL A 186 14.43 -5.44 0.27
CA VAL A 186 14.84 -6.70 -0.36
C VAL A 186 14.89 -7.85 0.63
N ASN A 187 15.27 -7.57 1.88
CA ASN A 187 15.33 -8.57 2.95
C ASN A 187 13.94 -9.13 3.28
N PHE A 188 12.91 -8.27 3.33
CA PHE A 188 11.53 -8.69 3.49
C PHE A 188 11.10 -9.63 2.35
N LEU A 189 11.30 -9.23 1.08
CA LEU A 189 10.92 -10.06 -0.08
C LEU A 189 11.63 -11.42 -0.07
N ARG A 190 12.93 -11.46 0.26
CA ARG A 190 13.69 -12.70 0.42
C ARG A 190 13.14 -13.58 1.53
N SER A 191 12.62 -13.00 2.61
CA SER A 191 12.07 -13.72 3.75
C SER A 191 10.75 -14.46 3.44
N ILE A 192 10.01 -14.02 2.42
CA ILE A 192 8.71 -14.58 2.02
C ILE A 192 8.74 -15.35 0.69
N VAL A 193 9.82 -15.30 -0.09
CA VAL A 193 9.89 -15.93 -1.43
C VAL A 193 9.55 -17.42 -1.45
N ARG A 194 9.87 -18.14 -0.38
CA ARG A 194 9.57 -19.58 -0.26
C ARG A 194 8.12 -19.86 0.16
N ASN A 195 7.41 -18.85 0.64
CA ASN A 195 6.02 -18.95 1.09
C ASN A 195 5.01 -18.70 -0.04
N PHE A 196 5.43 -18.07 -1.13
CA PHE A 196 4.55 -17.65 -2.22
C PHE A 196 4.97 -18.24 -3.57
N SER A 197 4.02 -18.82 -4.29
CA SER A 197 4.26 -19.36 -5.63
C SER A 197 4.28 -18.23 -6.67
N PRO A 198 5.30 -18.13 -7.53
CA PRO A 198 5.36 -17.11 -8.58
C PRO A 198 4.28 -17.29 -9.66
N ARG A 199 3.54 -18.41 -9.64
CA ARG A 199 2.39 -18.63 -10.54
C ARG A 199 1.13 -17.87 -10.08
N THR A 200 0.97 -17.67 -8.77
CA THR A 200 -0.23 -17.08 -8.18
C THR A 200 0.03 -15.70 -7.58
N THR A 201 1.23 -15.49 -7.04
CA THR A 201 1.60 -14.25 -6.35
C THR A 201 2.92 -13.75 -6.91
N LYS A 202 2.93 -12.52 -7.43
CA LYS A 202 4.15 -11.86 -7.90
C LYS A 202 4.76 -11.06 -6.76
N LEU A 203 6.07 -11.23 -6.55
CA LEU A 203 6.83 -10.40 -5.62
C LEU A 203 7.51 -9.27 -6.40
N VAL A 204 7.30 -8.03 -5.96
CA VAL A 204 7.74 -6.83 -6.69
C VAL A 204 8.64 -5.99 -5.78
N LEU A 205 9.89 -5.76 -6.18
CA LEU A 205 10.73 -4.75 -5.55
C LEU A 205 10.26 -3.37 -6.00
N ARG A 206 9.87 -2.50 -5.06
CA ARG A 206 9.41 -1.13 -5.33
C ARG A 206 10.29 -0.14 -4.60
N PHE A 207 10.85 0.83 -5.30
CA PHE A 207 11.55 1.95 -4.67
C PHE A 207 10.51 3.00 -4.21
N LEU A 208 10.67 3.56 -3.00
CA LEU A 208 9.76 4.58 -2.47
C LEU A 208 10.02 5.97 -3.09
N ASP A 209 11.28 6.25 -3.46
CA ASP A 209 11.71 7.48 -4.13
C ASP A 209 12.66 7.15 -5.29
N ALA A 210 12.68 7.99 -6.32
CA ALA A 210 13.61 7.87 -7.45
C ALA A 210 15.09 8.10 -7.05
N ASP A 211 15.31 8.75 -5.90
CA ASP A 211 16.63 9.27 -5.49
C ASP A 211 17.24 8.52 -4.30
N MET A 212 16.52 7.56 -3.70
CA MET A 212 17.04 6.74 -2.61
C MET A 212 17.92 5.61 -3.15
N ILE A 213 19.22 5.92 -3.30
CA ILE A 213 20.27 4.91 -3.44
C ILE A 213 20.38 4.16 -2.11
N GLU A 214 19.90 2.92 -2.05
CA GLU A 214 20.30 2.02 -0.96
C GLU A 214 21.84 1.91 -0.94
N ALA A 215 22.43 2.12 0.24
CA ALA A 215 23.84 1.85 0.47
C ALA A 215 24.10 0.33 0.48
N SER A 216 24.19 -0.28 -0.71
CA SER A 216 24.84 -1.57 -0.92
C SER A 216 25.29 -1.74 -2.38
N PRO A 217 26.58 -2.02 -2.66
CA PRO A 217 27.11 -1.94 -4.00
C PRO A 217 26.97 -3.28 -4.73
N THR A 218 25.87 -3.57 -5.43
CA THR A 218 25.94 -4.38 -6.67
C THR A 218 24.70 -4.31 -7.57
N LYS A 219 24.91 -3.72 -8.77
CA LYS A 219 24.21 -3.91 -10.08
C LYS A 219 22.67 -3.82 -10.15
N MET A 220 22.24 -2.59 -10.48
CA MET A 220 21.21 -2.15 -11.44
C MET A 220 20.20 -3.18 -11.98
N ALA A 221 18.91 -2.92 -11.70
CA ALA A 221 17.78 -3.31 -12.54
C ALA A 221 16.79 -2.13 -12.65
N SER A 222 16.15 -2.03 -13.82
CA SER A 222 15.50 -0.86 -14.41
C SER A 222 14.24 -0.35 -13.72
N LEU A 223 14.03 0.96 -13.92
CA LEU A 223 13.08 1.89 -13.32
C LEU A 223 11.64 1.74 -13.86
N VAL A 224 10.65 1.88 -12.98
CA VAL A 224 9.28 2.30 -13.34
C VAL A 224 9.10 3.69 -12.73
N LYS A 225 8.78 4.69 -13.57
CA LYS A 225 8.41 6.04 -13.14
C LYS A 225 6.89 6.10 -12.99
N GLU A 226 6.42 6.43 -11.80
CA GLU A 226 5.06 6.97 -11.61
C GLU A 226 5.14 8.48 -11.89
N SER A 227 4.36 8.96 -12.84
CA SER A 227 4.21 10.40 -13.11
C SER A 227 2.86 10.85 -12.55
N ASP A 228 2.89 11.62 -11.47
CA ASP A 228 1.73 12.38 -11.00
C ASP A 228 1.46 13.56 -11.93
N HIS A 229 0.21 13.70 -12.37
CA HIS A 229 -0.39 14.93 -12.88
C HIS A 229 -1.76 15.12 -12.24
#